data_AF-A0A939TDV2-F1
#
_entry.id   AF-A0A939TDV2-F1
#
_cell.length_a   1.000
_cell.length_b   1.000
_cell.length_c   1.000
_cell.angle_alpha   90.00
_cell.angle_beta   90.00
_cell.angle_gamma   90.00
#
_symmetry.space_group_name_H-M   'P 1'
#
loop_
_entity.id
_entity.type
_entity.pdbx_description
1 polymer ?
#
loop_
_entity_poly.entity_id
_entity_poly.type
_entity_poly.pdbx_seq_one_letter_code
_entity_poly.pdbx_strand_id
1 'polypeptide(L)'
;MQIEIRGAERLSFRERQVVALKEMGLTNQEVARRLGLSPSSVATLYHRAKTKGYQVVIVLSGDPLNLFAPDEGPGHGDGGDGDEGSDDEVVEDS
;
A
#
# COMPACT_ATOMS: atom_id res chain seq x y z
N MET A 1 2.80 -11.87 1.01
CA MET A 1 1.81 -10.94 0.40
C MET A 1 0.43 -11.49 0.69
N GLN A 2 -0.42 -10.72 1.37
CA GLN A 2 -1.76 -11.15 1.79
C GLN A 2 -2.80 -10.16 1.24
N ILE A 3 -3.88 -10.65 0.65
CA ILE A 3 -4.99 -9.83 0.15
C ILE A 3 -6.17 -10.00 1.10
N GLU A 4 -6.78 -8.90 1.52
CA GLU A 4 -7.96 -8.89 2.38
C GLU A 4 -9.10 -8.07 1.75
N ILE A 5 -10.34 -8.47 2.03
CA ILE A 5 -11.54 -7.71 1.69
C ILE A 5 -12.12 -7.15 3.01
N ARG A 6 -11.89 -5.86 3.27
CA ARG A 6 -12.49 -5.15 4.42
C ARG A 6 -13.92 -4.75 4.10
N GLY A 7 -14.80 -4.74 5.11
CA GLY A 7 -16.23 -4.43 4.90
C GLY A 7 -17.01 -5.59 4.28
N ALA A 8 -16.45 -6.80 4.23
CA ALA A 8 -17.07 -7.98 3.64
C ALA A 8 -18.35 -8.43 4.37
N GLU A 9 -18.54 -8.01 5.62
CA GLU A 9 -19.75 -8.23 6.42
C GLU A 9 -20.98 -7.51 5.85
N ARG A 10 -20.77 -6.42 5.10
CA ARG A 10 -21.85 -5.67 4.44
C ARG A 10 -22.33 -6.35 3.15
N LEU A 11 -21.55 -7.28 2.63
CA LEU A 11 -21.85 -8.03 1.42
C LEU A 11 -22.71 -9.26 1.75
N SER A 12 -23.65 -9.62 0.87
CA SER A 12 -24.27 -10.94 0.90
C SER A 12 -23.24 -12.01 0.52
N PHE A 13 -23.55 -13.26 0.83
CA PHE A 13 -22.67 -14.39 0.48
C PHE A 13 -22.33 -14.43 -1.02
N ARG A 14 -23.33 -14.22 -1.89
CA ARG A 14 -23.13 -14.19 -3.35
C ARG A 14 -22.30 -13.00 -3.81
N GLU A 15 -22.50 -11.82 -3.22
CA GLU A 15 -21.65 -10.66 -3.50
C GLU A 15 -20.20 -10.91 -3.07
N ARG A 16 -19.96 -11.51 -1.89
CA ARG A 16 -18.60 -11.87 -1.46
C ARG A 16 -17.91 -12.80 -2.45
N GLN A 17 -18.60 -13.83 -2.92
CA GLN A 17 -18.05 -14.76 -3.92
C GLN A 17 -17.72 -14.06 -5.23
N VAL A 18 -18.62 -13.21 -5.72
CA VAL A 18 -18.40 -12.45 -6.97
C VAL A 18 -17.23 -11.48 -6.80
N VAL A 19 -17.19 -10.69 -5.73
CA VAL A 19 -16.10 -9.75 -5.45
C VAL A 19 -14.77 -10.48 -5.35
N ALA A 20 -14.65 -11.52 -4.53
CA ALA A 20 -13.38 -12.24 -4.37
C ALA A 20 -12.81 -12.71 -5.72
N LEU A 21 -13.65 -13.30 -6.59
CA LEU A 21 -13.19 -13.76 -7.90
C LEU A 21 -12.87 -12.59 -8.85
N LYS A 22 -13.67 -11.51 -8.84
CA LYS A 22 -13.45 -10.32 -9.67
C LYS A 22 -12.15 -9.59 -9.30
N GLU A 23 -11.86 -9.44 -8.02
CA GLU A 23 -10.67 -8.76 -7.51
C GLU A 23 -9.40 -9.61 -7.69
N MET A 24 -9.55 -10.94 -7.82
CA MET A 24 -8.48 -11.83 -8.28
C MET A 24 -8.24 -11.80 -9.81
N GLY A 25 -8.97 -10.94 -10.54
CA GLY A 25 -8.74 -10.70 -11.97
C GLY A 25 -9.64 -11.50 -12.93
N LEU A 26 -10.61 -12.27 -12.44
CA LEU A 26 -11.47 -13.06 -13.33
C LEU A 26 -12.48 -12.19 -14.09
N THR A 27 -12.74 -12.59 -15.34
CA THR A 27 -13.78 -11.99 -16.19
C THR A 27 -15.19 -12.38 -15.71
N ASN A 28 -16.20 -11.63 -16.12
CA ASN A 28 -17.59 -11.93 -15.74
C ASN A 28 -18.03 -13.31 -16.25
N GLN A 29 -17.50 -13.76 -17.39
CA GLN A 29 -17.81 -15.06 -17.99
C GLN A 29 -17.20 -16.22 -17.18
N GLU A 30 -15.96 -16.07 -16.70
CA GLU A 30 -15.32 -17.08 -15.86
C GLU A 30 -15.99 -17.19 -14.49
N VAL A 31 -16.31 -16.05 -13.86
CA VAL A 31 -17.05 -16.01 -12.60
C VAL A 31 -18.43 -16.64 -12.76
N ALA A 32 -19.15 -16.30 -13.84
CA ALA A 32 -20.46 -16.86 -14.16
C ALA A 32 -20.42 -18.39 -14.26
N ARG A 33 -19.46 -18.93 -15.02
CA ARG A 33 -19.26 -20.37 -15.18
C ARG A 33 -18.95 -21.05 -13.84
N ARG A 34 -18.12 -20.44 -13.00
CA ARG A 34 -17.71 -21.00 -11.70
C ARG A 34 -18.82 -20.98 -10.66
N LEU A 35 -19.69 -19.97 -10.69
CA LEU A 35 -20.75 -19.77 -9.68
C LEU A 35 -22.15 -20.26 -10.12
N GLY A 36 -22.28 -20.72 -11.38
CA GLY A 36 -23.56 -21.13 -11.97
C GLY A 36 -24.51 -19.93 -12.18
N LEU A 37 -23.98 -18.79 -12.60
CA LEU A 37 -24.73 -17.55 -12.81
C LEU A 37 -24.65 -17.11 -14.28
N SER A 38 -25.48 -16.15 -14.68
CA SER A 38 -25.28 -15.45 -15.94
C SER A 38 -24.20 -14.36 -15.80
N PRO A 39 -23.46 -14.00 -16.87
CA PRO A 39 -22.52 -12.89 -16.84
C PRO A 39 -23.15 -11.55 -16.44
N SER A 40 -24.43 -11.33 -16.79
CA SER A 40 -25.20 -10.15 -16.38
C SER A 40 -25.48 -10.14 -14.88
N SER A 41 -25.85 -11.28 -14.29
CA SER A 41 -26.05 -11.40 -12.84
C SER A 41 -24.77 -11.11 -12.07
N VAL A 42 -23.62 -11.58 -12.58
CA VAL A 42 -22.30 -11.27 -12.01
C VAL A 42 -22.05 -9.77 -12.04
N ALA A 43 -22.28 -9.10 -13.18
CA ALA A 43 -22.11 -7.65 -13.29
C ALA A 43 -23.01 -6.88 -12.30
N THR A 44 -24.29 -7.25 -12.19
CA THR A 44 -25.24 -6.63 -11.25
C THR A 44 -24.80 -6.82 -9.80
N LEU A 45 -24.42 -8.04 -9.40
CA LEU A 45 -23.94 -8.33 -8.04
C LEU A 45 -22.66 -7.57 -7.73
N TYR A 46 -21.73 -7.50 -8.68
CA TYR A 46 -20.47 -6.78 -8.50
C TYR A 46 -20.71 -5.27 -8.32
N HIS A 47 -21.53 -4.65 -9.17
CA HIS A 47 -21.89 -3.23 -9.02
C HIS A 47 -22.57 -2.95 -7.68
N ARG A 48 -23.53 -3.80 -7.27
CA ARG A 48 -24.21 -3.68 -5.98
C ARG A 48 -23.24 -3.82 -4.80
N ALA A 49 -22.25 -4.71 -4.90
CA ALA A 49 -21.24 -4.86 -3.87
C ALA A 49 -20.41 -3.57 -3.74
N LYS A 50 -19.98 -2.98 -4.87
CA LYS A 50 -19.16 -1.75 -4.87
C LYS A 50 -19.86 -0.56 -4.20
N THR A 51 -21.19 -0.46 -4.31
CA THR A 51 -21.94 0.61 -3.63
C THR A 51 -22.02 0.45 -2.11
N LYS A 52 -21.61 -0.69 -1.55
CA LYS A 52 -21.63 -0.95 -0.10
C LYS A 52 -20.33 -0.56 0.61
N GLY A 53 -19.33 -0.09 -0.14
CA GLY A 53 -18.09 0.46 0.40
C GLY A 53 -17.14 -0.58 1.01
N TYR A 54 -17.04 -1.78 0.43
CA TYR A 54 -15.95 -2.70 0.76
C TYR A 54 -14.62 -2.16 0.20
N GLN A 55 -13.51 -2.61 0.77
CA GLN A 55 -12.16 -2.26 0.30
C GLN A 55 -11.34 -3.52 0.10
N VAL A 56 -10.55 -3.54 -0.98
CA VAL A 56 -9.53 -4.56 -1.19
C VAL A 56 -8.21 -3.96 -0.75
N VAL A 57 -7.54 -4.62 0.19
CA VAL A 57 -6.24 -4.17 0.69
C VAL A 57 -5.21 -5.26 0.49
N ILE A 58 -3.98 -4.85 0.17
CA ILE A 58 -2.82 -5.72 0.19
C ILE A 58 -2.05 -5.39 1.48
N VAL A 59 -1.84 -6.41 2.31
CA VAL A 59 -1.03 -6.30 3.53
C VAL A 59 0.39 -6.74 3.20
N LEU A 60 1.32 -5.83 3.43
CA LEU A 60 2.76 -5.99 3.25
C LEU A 60 3.44 -5.85 4.62
N SER A 61 4.37 -6.76 4.94
CA SER A 61 5.20 -6.65 6.13
C SER A 61 6.43 -5.82 5.79
N GLY A 62 6.54 -4.62 6.37
CA GLY A 62 7.59 -3.66 6.03
C GLY A 62 7.35 -3.02 4.66
N ASP A 63 8.44 -2.77 3.91
CA ASP A 63 8.40 -2.19 2.57
C ASP A 63 9.02 -3.13 1.51
N PRO A 64 8.40 -4.30 1.24
CA PRO A 64 8.94 -5.26 0.27
C PRO A 64 8.87 -4.78 -1.18
N LEU A 65 8.14 -3.68 -1.43
CA LEU A 65 8.02 -3.07 -2.75
C LEU A 65 8.98 -1.87 -2.91
N ASN A 66 9.74 -1.53 -1.86
CA ASN A 66 10.65 -0.39 -1.81
C ASN A 66 9.97 0.92 -2.30
N LEU A 67 8.73 1.14 -1.88
CA LEU A 67 7.90 2.29 -2.29
C LEU A 67 8.06 3.49 -1.35
N PHE A 68 8.61 3.28 -0.16
CA PHE A 68 8.73 4.27 0.91
C PHE A 68 10.20 4.61 1.18
N ALA A 69 11.05 4.58 0.15
CA ALA A 69 12.42 5.05 0.27
C ALA A 69 12.44 6.42 0.98
N PRO A 70 13.32 6.63 1.97
CA PRO A 70 13.40 7.93 2.62
C PRO A 70 13.71 8.95 1.53
N ASP A 71 12.84 9.95 1.40
CA ASP A 71 13.20 11.16 0.67
C ASP A 71 14.52 11.64 1.29
N GLU A 72 15.63 11.48 0.57
CA GLU A 72 16.83 12.29 0.77
C GLU A 72 16.45 13.73 0.36
N GLY A 73 15.59 14.35 1.16
CA GLY A 73 15.46 15.79 1.19
C GLY A 73 16.83 16.39 1.46
N PRO A 74 17.15 17.58 0.91
CA PRO A 74 18.49 18.13 0.94
C PRO A 74 18.98 18.14 2.39
N GLY A 75 20.07 17.41 2.62
CA GLY A 75 20.69 17.29 3.94
C GLY A 75 20.82 18.69 4.53
N HIS A 76 20.22 18.88 5.70
CA HIS A 76 20.57 20.00 6.55
C HIS A 76 22.02 19.77 6.93
N GLY A 77 22.92 20.37 6.14
CA GLY A 77 24.35 20.34 6.36
C GLY A 77 24.60 20.76 7.79
N ASP A 78 25.25 19.88 8.52
CA ASP A 78 25.95 20.19 9.74
C ASP A 78 26.74 21.49 9.50
N GLY A 79 26.28 22.57 10.14
CA GLY A 79 26.91 23.88 10.07
C GLY A 79 28.23 23.85 10.82
N GLY A 80 29.24 23.26 10.19
CA GLY A 80 30.63 23.40 10.59
C GLY A 80 31.18 24.73 10.08
N ASP A 81 30.94 25.79 10.86
CA ASP A 81 31.64 27.08 10.80
C ASP A 81 31.62 27.62 12.25
N GLY A 82 32.71 27.89 12.95
CA GLY A 82 34.14 27.83 12.70
C GLY A 82 34.83 28.27 14.01
N ASP A 83 36.08 27.86 14.20
CA ASP A 83 37.02 28.63 15.01
C ASP A 83 38.42 28.38 14.47
N GLU A 84 38.77 29.19 13.47
CA GLU A 84 40.15 29.38 13.04
C GLU A 84 40.86 30.19 14.12
N GLY A 85 41.89 29.59 14.71
CA GLY A 85 43.13 30.27 15.11
C GLY A 85 43.04 31.47 16.05
N SER A 86 43.48 31.26 17.28
CA SER A 86 44.38 32.23 17.90
C SER A 86 45.59 31.51 18.48
N ASP A 87 46.73 31.84 17.89
CA ASP A 87 48.08 31.59 18.36
C ASP A 87 48.26 31.80 19.87
N ASP A 88 49.06 30.95 20.52
CA ASP A 88 50.17 31.50 21.31
C ASP A 88 51.35 30.51 21.31
N GLU A 89 52.47 31.07 20.92
CA GLU A 89 53.74 30.42 20.65
C GLU A 89 54.40 29.98 21.96
N VAL A 90 54.96 28.76 21.92
CA VAL A 90 55.82 28.22 22.97
C VAL A 90 57.02 29.12 23.21
N VAL A 91 57.22 29.60 24.43
CA VAL A 91 58.53 30.05 24.91
C VAL A 91 58.99 29.15 26.05
N GLU A 92 60.04 28.39 25.72
CA GLU A 92 60.73 27.45 26.58
C GLU A 92 61.56 28.15 27.66
N ASP A 93 61.71 27.39 28.74
CA ASP A 93 62.49 27.57 29.98
C ASP A 93 63.95 28.01 29.77
N SER A 94 64.43 28.90 30.66
CA SER A 94 65.85 29.08 31.05
C SER A 94 65.98 29.90 32.33
#